data_AF-A0A6A4PHP7-F1
#
_entry.id   AF-A0A6A4PHP7-F1
#
_cell.length_a   1.000
_cell.length_b   1.000
_cell.length_c   1.000
_cell.angle_alpha   90.00
_cell.angle_beta   90.00
_cell.angle_gamma   90.00
#
_symmetry.space_group_name_H-M   'P 1'
#
loop_
_entity.id
_entity.type
_entity.pdbx_description
1 polymer ?
#
loop_
_entity_poly.entity_id
_entity_poly.type
_entity_poly.pdbx_seq_one_letter_code
_entity_poly.pdbx_strand_id
1 'polypeptide(L)'
;MRRRDRFLFCGEALYKAQAETCEIKGHYLNAIAGTCEEMIKTVVFAIELGVPIIMHDYLTGEFTTNTSLAHYCRDNGLPLHIHRAMHDWVSLPGALPIASGGIHVWHMLVLTEIFGDDSGNAPGSVANRVALEACVQDRNEGRDLSYEGNQIIREASKWSPELAVACDVWKQIKFEFQAMDTLQSNNSRLFYFCNSIAIKVGLSPILYEKD
;
A
#
# COMPACT_ATOMS: atom_id res chain seq x y z
N MET A 1 8.28 -0.98 -23.47
CA MET A 1 8.11 0.47 -23.22
C MET A 1 9.45 1.05 -22.77
N ARG A 2 9.96 2.11 -23.41
CA ARG A 2 11.18 2.77 -22.94
C ARG A 2 10.87 3.57 -21.67
N ARG A 3 11.85 3.68 -20.76
CA ARG A 3 11.65 4.30 -19.43
C ARG A 3 11.25 5.77 -19.53
N ARG A 4 11.94 6.53 -20.37
CA ARG A 4 11.68 7.97 -20.55
C ARG A 4 10.23 8.23 -20.96
N ASP A 5 9.72 7.48 -21.94
CA ASP A 5 8.34 7.61 -22.41
C ASP A 5 7.36 7.33 -21.25
N ARG A 6 7.60 6.27 -20.47
CA ARG A 6 6.78 5.96 -19.29
C ARG A 6 6.76 7.13 -18.30
N PHE A 7 7.90 7.73 -18.01
CA PHE A 7 8.03 8.83 -17.06
C PHE A 7 7.25 10.05 -17.54
N LEU A 8 7.33 10.38 -18.83
CA LEU A 8 6.58 11.49 -19.44
C LEU A 8 5.07 11.24 -19.36
N PHE A 9 4.60 10.07 -19.80
CA PHE A 9 3.17 9.74 -19.77
C PHE A 9 2.61 9.68 -18.35
N CYS A 10 3.35 9.09 -17.41
CA CYS A 10 2.95 9.04 -16.01
C CYS A 10 2.95 10.43 -15.37
N GLY A 11 3.93 11.28 -15.68
CA GLY A 11 3.98 12.66 -15.20
C GLY A 11 2.79 13.48 -15.70
N GLU A 12 2.48 13.40 -16.99
CA GLU A 12 1.30 14.07 -17.57
C GLU A 12 0.00 13.58 -16.92
N ALA A 13 -0.18 12.26 -16.79
CA ALA A 13 -1.36 11.67 -16.17
C ALA A 13 -1.51 12.07 -14.69
N LEU A 14 -0.39 12.15 -13.96
CA LEU A 14 -0.34 12.58 -12.57
C LEU A 14 -0.84 14.02 -12.42
N TYR A 15 -0.28 14.95 -13.20
CA TYR A 15 -0.67 16.35 -13.10
C TYR A 15 -2.09 16.61 -13.59
N LYS A 16 -2.55 15.86 -14.61
CA LYS A 16 -3.95 15.89 -15.02
C LYS A 16 -4.87 15.46 -13.89
N ALA A 17 -4.61 14.31 -13.26
CA ALA A 17 -5.43 13.82 -12.16
C ALA A 17 -5.40 14.76 -10.94
N GLN A 18 -4.24 15.34 -10.64
CA GLN A 18 -4.09 16.32 -9.57
C GLN A 18 -4.90 17.61 -9.85
N ALA A 19 -4.90 18.08 -11.10
CA ALA A 19 -5.71 19.23 -11.49
C ALA A 19 -7.22 18.94 -11.42
N GLU A 20 -7.64 17.71 -11.73
CA GLU A 20 -9.05 17.29 -11.67
C GLU A 20 -9.56 17.11 -10.24
N THR A 21 -8.74 16.59 -9.31
CA THR A 21 -9.20 16.28 -7.95
C THR A 21 -8.74 17.27 -6.87
N CYS A 22 -7.84 18.20 -7.19
CA CYS A 22 -7.21 19.11 -6.22
C CYS A 22 -6.49 18.41 -5.05
N GLU A 23 -6.08 17.15 -5.22
CA GLU A 23 -5.29 16.39 -4.24
C GLU A 23 -3.90 16.12 -4.83
N ILE A 24 -2.86 16.15 -4.00
CA ILE A 24 -1.51 15.77 -4.45
C ILE A 24 -1.54 14.32 -4.93
N LYS A 25 -1.07 14.08 -6.17
CA LYS A 25 -0.99 12.73 -6.76
C LYS A 25 0.46 12.32 -6.93
N GLY A 26 0.70 11.02 -6.80
CA GLY A 26 2.03 10.42 -6.94
C GLY A 26 1.97 9.16 -7.80
N HIS A 27 3.08 8.86 -8.47
CA HIS A 27 3.30 7.56 -9.11
C HIS A 27 4.73 7.12 -8.84
N TYR A 28 4.91 5.90 -8.34
CA TYR A 28 6.21 5.36 -7.98
C TYR A 28 7.03 5.07 -9.24
N LEU A 29 7.77 6.07 -9.71
CA LEU A 29 8.62 5.91 -10.89
C LEU A 29 9.86 5.07 -10.52
N ASN A 30 9.93 3.88 -11.10
CA ASN A 30 11.02 2.93 -10.83
C ASN A 30 12.36 3.42 -11.40
N ALA A 31 13.32 3.61 -10.49
CA ALA A 31 14.67 4.12 -10.75
C ALA A 31 15.75 3.04 -10.98
N ILE A 32 15.43 1.76 -10.79
CA ILE A 32 16.40 0.65 -10.92
C ILE A 32 17.04 0.65 -12.29
N ALA A 33 18.35 0.53 -12.34
CA ALA A 33 19.12 0.43 -13.58
C ALA A 33 20.28 -0.55 -13.43
N GLY A 34 20.91 -0.91 -14.56
CA GLY A 34 22.06 -1.82 -14.56
C GLY A 34 23.36 -1.18 -14.04
N THR A 35 23.42 0.14 -13.90
CA THR A 35 24.54 0.85 -13.28
C THR A 35 24.04 2.03 -12.44
N CYS A 36 24.86 2.49 -11.50
CA CYS A 36 24.57 3.63 -10.65
C CYS A 36 24.36 4.92 -11.46
N GLU A 37 25.13 5.13 -12.54
CA GLU A 37 25.02 6.33 -13.38
C GLU A 37 23.66 6.39 -14.08
N GLU A 38 23.18 5.27 -14.60
CA GLU A 38 21.87 5.19 -15.25
C GLU A 38 20.73 5.31 -14.24
N MET A 39 20.92 4.82 -13.01
CA MET A 39 20.00 5.08 -11.91
C MET A 39 19.93 6.58 -11.60
N ILE A 40 21.06 7.24 -11.39
CA ILE A 40 21.09 8.67 -11.06
C ILE A 40 20.51 9.52 -12.19
N LYS A 41 20.84 9.25 -13.46
CA LYS A 41 20.20 9.93 -14.61
C LYS A 41 18.67 9.79 -14.58
N THR A 42 18.18 8.63 -14.18
CA THR A 42 16.74 8.37 -14.05
C THR A 42 16.11 9.19 -12.94
N VAL A 43 16.79 9.29 -11.80
CA VAL A 43 16.32 10.06 -10.64
C VAL A 43 16.35 11.56 -10.92
N VAL A 44 17.43 12.06 -11.53
CA VAL A 44 17.53 13.45 -11.99
C VAL A 44 16.38 13.79 -12.92
N PHE A 45 16.09 12.92 -13.89
CA PHE A 45 14.96 13.14 -14.79
C PHE A 45 13.60 13.15 -14.06
N ALA A 46 13.41 12.30 -13.03
CA ALA A 46 12.20 12.32 -12.21
C ALA A 46 12.03 13.66 -11.45
N ILE A 47 13.14 14.19 -10.90
CA ILE A 47 13.17 15.49 -10.22
C ILE A 47 12.87 16.64 -11.19
N GLU A 48 13.47 16.61 -12.39
CA GLU A 48 13.19 17.61 -13.44
C GLU A 48 11.72 17.61 -13.87
N LEU A 49 11.08 16.44 -13.89
CA LEU A 49 9.64 16.31 -14.13
C LEU A 49 8.78 16.78 -12.95
N GLY A 50 9.38 17.04 -11.78
CA GLY A 50 8.69 17.49 -10.57
C GLY A 50 7.85 16.41 -9.89
N VAL A 51 8.08 15.13 -10.20
CA VAL A 51 7.26 14.06 -9.58
C VAL A 51 7.57 13.92 -8.09
N PRO A 52 6.57 13.63 -7.25
CA PRO A 52 6.74 13.71 -5.79
C PRO A 52 7.33 12.46 -5.15
N ILE A 53 7.58 11.38 -5.90
CA ILE A 53 8.05 10.11 -5.34
C ILE A 53 8.66 9.20 -6.42
N ILE A 54 9.67 8.43 -6.04
CA ILE A 54 10.26 7.36 -6.86
C ILE A 54 10.28 6.03 -6.09
N MET A 55 10.62 4.94 -6.78
CA MET A 55 10.86 3.65 -6.13
C MET A 55 12.18 3.00 -6.52
N HIS A 56 12.71 2.18 -5.62
CA HIS A 56 13.90 1.36 -5.84
C HIS A 56 13.75 -0.03 -5.19
N ASP A 57 14.23 -1.07 -5.88
CA ASP A 57 14.28 -2.42 -5.33
C ASP A 57 15.68 -2.63 -4.74
N TYR A 58 15.81 -2.47 -3.42
CA TYR A 58 17.12 -2.48 -2.75
C TYR A 58 17.84 -3.84 -2.79
N LEU A 59 17.11 -4.96 -2.91
CA LEU A 59 17.73 -6.30 -3.00
C LEU A 59 18.40 -6.53 -4.35
N THR A 60 17.74 -6.13 -5.44
CA THR A 60 18.27 -6.34 -6.80
C THR A 60 19.15 -5.18 -7.26
N GLY A 61 18.93 -3.98 -6.74
CA GLY A 61 19.77 -2.81 -6.97
C GLY A 61 20.98 -2.73 -6.03
N GLU A 62 21.07 -3.65 -5.06
CA GLU A 62 22.11 -3.73 -4.03
C GLU A 62 22.04 -2.64 -2.95
N PHE A 63 22.54 -2.98 -1.75
CA PHE A 63 22.50 -2.10 -0.58
C PHE A 63 23.34 -0.81 -0.75
N THR A 64 24.51 -0.90 -1.38
CA THR A 64 25.41 0.25 -1.57
C THR A 64 24.76 1.32 -2.44
N THR A 65 24.17 0.89 -3.56
CA THR A 65 23.42 1.73 -4.48
C THR A 65 22.20 2.34 -3.79
N ASN A 66 21.46 1.53 -3.04
CA ASN A 66 20.29 1.99 -2.31
C ASN A 66 20.62 3.04 -1.24
N THR A 67 21.71 2.85 -0.48
CA THR A 67 22.17 3.82 0.51
C THR A 67 22.55 5.14 -0.16
N SER A 68 23.30 5.07 -1.26
CA SER A 68 23.67 6.25 -2.05
C SER A 68 22.43 6.98 -2.58
N LEU A 69 21.45 6.22 -3.08
CA LEU A 69 20.18 6.77 -3.54
C LEU A 69 19.38 7.42 -2.41
N ALA A 70 19.35 6.83 -1.21
CA ALA A 70 18.65 7.38 -0.06
C ALA A 70 19.25 8.72 0.39
N HIS A 71 20.58 8.85 0.37
CA HIS A 71 21.25 10.14 0.61
C HIS A 71 20.89 11.17 -0.47
N TYR A 72 20.97 10.79 -1.73
CA TYR A 72 20.61 11.67 -2.85
C TYR A 72 19.15 12.14 -2.75
N CYS A 73 18.22 11.25 -2.43
CA CYS A 73 16.81 11.54 -2.24
C CYS A 73 16.56 12.53 -1.10
N ARG A 74 17.27 12.35 0.03
CA ARG A 74 17.20 13.28 1.17
C ARG A 74 17.64 14.69 0.77
N ASP A 75 18.77 14.80 0.07
CA ASP A 75 19.35 16.10 -0.32
C ASP A 75 18.50 16.84 -1.37
N ASN A 76 17.68 16.10 -2.13
CA ASN A 76 16.80 16.64 -3.16
C ASN A 76 15.32 16.67 -2.75
N GLY A 77 14.99 16.36 -1.49
CA GLY A 77 13.61 16.38 -1.00
C GLY A 77 12.67 15.40 -1.69
N LEU A 78 13.19 14.27 -2.18
CA LEU A 78 12.43 13.28 -2.94
C LEU A 78 12.10 12.05 -2.08
N PRO A 79 10.83 11.79 -1.74
CA PRO A 79 10.40 10.54 -1.12
C PRO A 79 10.83 9.30 -1.92
N LEU A 80 11.31 8.28 -1.21
CA LEU A 80 11.83 7.03 -1.77
C LEU A 80 11.03 5.84 -1.26
N HIS A 81 10.23 5.24 -2.14
CA HIS A 81 9.56 3.97 -1.86
C HIS A 81 10.54 2.81 -2.04
N ILE A 82 10.65 1.94 -1.03
CA ILE A 82 11.48 0.73 -1.09
C ILE A 82 10.58 -0.49 -1.17
N HIS A 83 10.81 -1.33 -2.17
CA HIS A 83 10.14 -2.62 -2.25
C HIS A 83 10.81 -3.63 -1.30
N ARG A 84 10.10 -3.96 -0.21
CA ARG A 84 10.47 -4.80 0.96
C ARG A 84 11.44 -4.08 1.92
N ALA A 85 11.03 -3.87 3.17
CA ALA A 85 11.91 -3.34 4.20
C ALA A 85 11.60 -4.02 5.54
N MET A 86 12.65 -4.21 6.34
CA MET A 86 12.62 -4.74 7.70
C MET A 86 13.50 -3.82 8.57
N HIS A 87 13.18 -3.73 9.87
CA HIS A 87 14.02 -3.34 11.04
C HIS A 87 13.61 -2.14 11.94
N ASP A 88 13.95 -2.34 13.22
CA ASP A 88 13.72 -1.62 14.51
C ASP A 88 14.76 -0.52 14.81
N TRP A 89 14.41 0.59 15.50
CA TRP A 89 15.34 1.72 15.71
C TRP A 89 15.19 2.69 16.91
N VAL A 90 16.38 3.14 17.37
CA VAL A 90 16.72 4.19 18.35
C VAL A 90 16.64 5.59 17.70
N SER A 91 15.45 6.20 17.70
CA SER A 91 15.18 7.58 17.23
C SER A 91 15.42 7.89 15.74
N LEU A 92 15.58 6.88 14.88
CA LEU A 92 15.57 7.11 13.43
C LEU A 92 14.15 7.39 12.94
N PRO A 93 13.97 8.17 11.85
CA PRO A 93 12.66 8.37 11.25
C PRO A 93 11.99 7.04 10.93
N GLY A 94 10.69 6.94 11.23
CA GLY A 94 9.91 5.75 10.91
C GLY A 94 9.83 5.51 9.40
N ALA A 95 9.79 4.25 9.00
CA ALA A 95 9.40 3.85 7.65
C ALA A 95 7.90 3.60 7.62
N LEU A 96 7.21 4.07 6.58
CA LEU A 96 5.79 3.78 6.39
C LEU A 96 5.60 2.35 5.85
N PRO A 97 4.98 1.42 6.60
CA PRO A 97 4.65 0.10 6.08
C PRO A 97 3.62 0.21 4.95
N ILE A 98 3.79 -0.65 3.93
CA ILE A 98 2.88 -0.72 2.78
C ILE A 98 2.27 -2.12 2.74
N ALA A 99 0.94 -2.18 2.79
CA ALA A 99 0.19 -3.41 2.57
C ALA A 99 -0.17 -3.53 1.08
N SER A 100 0.29 -4.59 0.43
CA SER A 100 0.07 -4.83 -0.99
C SER A 100 0.09 -6.32 -1.30
N GLY A 101 -0.56 -6.72 -2.40
CA GLY A 101 -0.61 -8.11 -2.86
C GLY A 101 -1.90 -8.85 -2.47
N GLY A 102 -2.79 -9.04 -3.44
CA GLY A 102 -4.01 -9.85 -3.26
C GLY A 102 -5.11 -9.23 -2.37
N ILE A 103 -5.00 -7.95 -2.03
CA ILE A 103 -5.97 -7.22 -1.21
C ILE A 103 -7.10 -6.62 -2.05
N HIS A 104 -8.28 -6.47 -1.43
CA HIS A 104 -9.48 -5.87 -2.03
C HIS A 104 -10.38 -5.27 -0.94
N VAL A 105 -11.49 -4.61 -1.30
CA VAL A 105 -12.36 -3.82 -0.40
C VAL A 105 -12.76 -4.50 0.91
N TRP A 106 -13.07 -5.81 0.88
CA TRP A 106 -13.40 -6.58 2.09
C TRP A 106 -12.26 -6.74 3.10
N HIS A 107 -11.01 -6.53 2.67
CA HIS A 107 -9.85 -6.55 3.57
C HIS A 107 -9.63 -5.19 4.26
N MET A 108 -10.35 -4.13 3.87
CA MET A 108 -10.09 -2.77 4.35
C MET A 108 -10.25 -2.63 5.86
N LEU A 109 -11.23 -3.31 6.44
CA LEU A 109 -11.46 -3.35 7.90
C LEU A 109 -10.25 -3.92 8.64
N VAL A 110 -9.76 -5.07 8.18
CA VAL A 110 -8.63 -5.79 8.77
C VAL A 110 -7.36 -4.96 8.61
N LEU A 111 -7.12 -4.39 7.42
CA LEU A 111 -5.97 -3.54 7.15
C LEU A 111 -5.94 -2.29 8.05
N THR A 112 -7.08 -1.62 8.22
CA THR A 112 -7.20 -0.41 9.06
C THR A 112 -6.98 -0.73 10.53
N GLU A 113 -7.47 -1.88 11.00
CA GLU A 113 -7.28 -2.34 12.39
C GLU A 113 -5.82 -2.69 12.68
N ILE A 114 -5.17 -3.41 11.77
CA ILE A 114 -3.81 -3.92 12.00
C ILE A 114 -2.75 -2.82 11.87
N PHE A 115 -2.81 -2.06 10.78
CA PHE A 115 -1.72 -1.16 10.42
C PHE A 115 -1.96 0.27 10.92
N GLY A 116 -3.20 0.61 11.29
CA GLY A 116 -3.56 1.96 11.69
C GLY A 116 -3.37 2.98 10.56
N ASP A 117 -3.25 4.25 10.94
CA ASP A 117 -3.27 5.38 10.00
C ASP A 117 -1.94 5.57 9.24
N ASP A 118 -0.82 5.21 9.85
CA ASP A 118 0.52 5.38 9.27
C ASP A 118 0.88 4.21 8.33
N SER A 119 -0.02 3.85 7.43
CA SER A 119 0.18 2.79 6.44
C SER A 119 -0.47 3.10 5.09
N GLY A 120 0.13 2.59 4.02
CA GLY A 120 -0.38 2.78 2.66
C GLY A 120 -1.05 1.51 2.12
N ASN A 121 -2.31 1.64 1.69
CA ASN A 121 -2.99 0.66 0.84
C ASN A 121 -2.80 1.06 -0.63
N ALA A 122 -2.59 0.08 -1.52
CA ALA A 122 -2.36 0.35 -2.95
C ALA A 122 -3.49 1.25 -3.53
N PRO A 123 -3.18 2.40 -4.13
CA PRO A 123 -4.17 3.32 -4.66
C PRO A 123 -4.83 2.74 -5.90
N GLY A 124 -6.15 2.85 -5.99
CA GLY A 124 -6.86 2.52 -7.22
C GLY A 124 -8.34 2.30 -6.99
N SER A 125 -9.17 3.07 -7.69
CA SER A 125 -10.64 3.08 -7.67
C SER A 125 -11.32 3.79 -6.49
N VAL A 126 -12.43 4.45 -6.81
CA VAL A 126 -13.36 5.11 -5.88
C VAL A 126 -13.81 4.13 -4.78
N ALA A 127 -14.06 2.87 -5.13
CA ALA A 127 -14.46 1.81 -4.20
C ALA A 127 -13.47 1.63 -3.02
N ASN A 128 -12.16 1.58 -3.30
CA ASN A 128 -11.15 1.42 -2.27
C ASN A 128 -11.07 2.63 -1.34
N ARG A 129 -11.22 3.85 -1.90
CA ARG A 129 -11.22 5.09 -1.10
C ARG A 129 -12.44 5.15 -0.18
N VAL A 130 -13.63 4.88 -0.72
CA VAL A 130 -14.88 4.85 0.05
C VAL A 130 -14.82 3.81 1.17
N ALA A 131 -14.36 2.60 0.88
CA ALA A 131 -14.20 1.56 1.89
C ALA A 131 -13.26 1.99 3.03
N LEU A 132 -12.13 2.63 2.68
CA LEU A 132 -11.15 3.10 3.67
C LEU A 132 -11.73 4.22 4.55
N GLU A 133 -12.32 5.24 3.92
CA GLU A 133 -12.89 6.37 4.67
C GLU A 133 -14.04 5.94 5.58
N ALA A 134 -14.89 5.00 5.14
CA ALA A 134 -15.93 4.42 5.99
C ALA A 134 -15.34 3.66 7.19
N CYS A 135 -14.30 2.84 6.97
CA CYS A 135 -13.63 2.15 8.08
C CYS A 135 -12.97 3.12 9.07
N VAL A 136 -12.32 4.18 8.58
CA VAL A 136 -11.66 5.17 9.44
C VAL A 136 -12.69 5.99 10.23
N GLN A 137 -13.77 6.43 9.59
CA GLN A 137 -14.84 7.17 10.24
C GLN A 137 -15.43 6.34 11.39
N ASP A 138 -15.87 5.12 11.11
CA ASP A 138 -16.55 4.27 12.09
C ASP A 138 -15.62 3.84 13.23
N ARG A 139 -14.34 3.59 12.95
CA ARG A 139 -13.32 3.38 13.98
C ARG A 139 -13.20 4.60 14.89
N ASN A 140 -13.18 5.80 14.31
CA ASN A 140 -13.07 7.05 15.08
C ASN A 140 -14.35 7.36 15.87
N GLU A 141 -15.51 6.85 15.44
CA GLU A 141 -16.78 6.88 16.18
C GLU A 141 -16.86 5.80 17.28
N GLY A 142 -15.83 4.96 17.42
CA GLY A 142 -15.70 3.97 18.48
C GLY A 142 -16.31 2.60 18.16
N ARG A 143 -16.65 2.34 16.90
CA ARG A 143 -17.12 1.02 16.45
C ARG A 143 -15.96 0.02 16.42
N ASP A 144 -16.28 -1.24 16.66
CA ASP A 144 -15.29 -2.32 16.64
C ASP A 144 -15.18 -2.91 15.23
N LEU A 145 -14.09 -2.56 14.52
CA LEU A 145 -13.86 -3.02 13.15
C LEU A 145 -13.76 -4.54 13.02
N SER A 146 -13.31 -5.25 14.06
CA SER A 146 -13.13 -6.71 14.03
C SER A 146 -14.47 -7.45 13.95
N TYR A 147 -15.52 -6.90 14.56
CA TYR A 147 -16.86 -7.49 14.57
C TYR A 147 -17.81 -6.82 13.59
N GLU A 148 -17.72 -5.50 13.44
CA GLU A 148 -18.69 -4.71 12.69
C GLU A 148 -18.24 -4.40 11.25
N GLY A 149 -16.96 -4.64 10.90
CA GLY A 149 -16.37 -4.21 9.63
C GLY A 149 -17.15 -4.62 8.37
N ASN A 150 -17.71 -5.84 8.35
CA ASN A 150 -18.52 -6.29 7.21
C ASN A 150 -19.82 -5.50 7.04
N GLN A 151 -20.44 -5.08 8.15
CA GLN A 151 -21.64 -4.25 8.12
C GLN A 151 -21.31 -2.85 7.62
N ILE A 152 -20.19 -2.27 8.08
CA ILE A 152 -19.69 -0.95 7.64
C ILE A 152 -19.55 -0.91 6.12
N ILE A 153 -18.86 -1.90 5.54
CA ILE A 153 -18.68 -1.98 4.08
C ILE A 153 -20.02 -2.16 3.34
N ARG A 154 -20.95 -2.95 3.88
CA ARG A 154 -22.30 -3.13 3.30
C ARG A 154 -23.18 -1.88 3.44
N GLU A 155 -22.98 -1.07 4.47
CA GLU A 155 -23.68 0.21 4.64
C GLU A 155 -23.13 1.24 3.65
N ALA A 156 -21.80 1.29 3.50
CA ALA A 156 -21.13 2.13 2.51
C ALA A 156 -21.53 1.78 1.07
N SER A 157 -21.68 0.48 0.75
CA SER A 157 -22.05 0.05 -0.59
C SER A 157 -23.48 0.43 -1.01
N LYS A 158 -24.37 0.76 -0.06
CA LYS A 158 -25.74 1.24 -0.39
C LYS A 158 -25.72 2.59 -1.10
N TRP A 159 -24.71 3.42 -0.85
CA TRP A 159 -24.60 4.76 -1.42
C TRP A 159 -23.41 4.95 -2.36
N SER A 160 -22.46 4.01 -2.42
CA SER A 160 -21.41 3.98 -3.46
C SER A 160 -21.62 2.81 -4.43
N PRO A 161 -22.03 3.07 -5.69
CA PRO A 161 -22.21 2.02 -6.69
C PRO A 161 -20.89 1.34 -7.07
N GLU A 162 -19.77 2.07 -7.08
CA GLU A 162 -18.45 1.49 -7.34
C GLU A 162 -18.05 0.50 -6.25
N LEU A 163 -18.31 0.83 -4.98
CA LEU A 163 -18.09 -0.09 -3.87
C LEU A 163 -19.01 -1.30 -3.94
N ALA A 164 -20.29 -1.12 -4.28
CA ALA A 164 -21.21 -2.24 -4.45
C ALA A 164 -20.72 -3.26 -5.49
N VAL A 165 -20.29 -2.78 -6.66
CA VAL A 165 -19.73 -3.65 -7.71
C VAL A 165 -18.47 -4.36 -7.22
N ALA A 166 -17.55 -3.64 -6.58
CA ALA A 166 -16.33 -4.23 -6.03
C ALA A 166 -16.61 -5.31 -4.96
N CYS A 167 -17.57 -5.04 -4.08
CA CYS A 167 -18.05 -5.98 -3.07
C CYS A 167 -18.57 -7.26 -3.72
N ASP A 168 -19.37 -7.15 -4.77
CA ASP A 168 -19.93 -8.31 -5.48
C ASP A 168 -18.89 -9.14 -6.21
N VAL A 169 -17.91 -8.50 -6.85
CA VAL A 169 -16.85 -9.18 -7.60
C VAL A 169 -15.95 -10.01 -6.68
N TRP A 170 -15.62 -9.50 -5.49
CA TRP A 170 -14.61 -10.11 -4.63
C TRP A 170 -15.16 -10.83 -3.39
N LYS A 171 -16.49 -10.90 -3.19
CA LYS A 171 -17.09 -11.49 -1.97
C LYS A 171 -16.69 -12.93 -1.64
N GLN A 172 -16.29 -13.72 -2.64
CA GLN A 172 -15.88 -15.12 -2.45
C GLN A 172 -14.36 -15.32 -2.40
N ILE A 173 -13.58 -14.28 -2.70
CA ILE A 173 -12.12 -14.42 -2.80
C ILE A 173 -11.51 -14.34 -1.41
N LYS A 174 -10.82 -15.42 -1.01
CA LYS A 174 -10.14 -15.55 0.27
C LYS A 174 -8.83 -16.30 0.09
N PHE A 175 -7.83 -15.94 0.88
CA PHE A 175 -6.53 -16.58 0.90
C PHE A 175 -6.31 -17.24 2.27
N GLU A 176 -6.77 -18.49 2.40
CA GLU A 176 -6.69 -19.26 3.64
C GLU A 176 -5.67 -20.39 3.48
N PHE A 177 -4.44 -20.13 3.92
CA PHE A 177 -3.33 -21.08 3.87
C PHE A 177 -2.63 -21.14 5.23
N GLN A 178 -2.00 -22.27 5.54
CA GLN A 178 -1.14 -22.36 6.71
C GLN A 178 0.10 -21.48 6.51
N ALA A 179 0.35 -20.56 7.43
CA ALA A 179 1.58 -19.78 7.41
C ALA A 179 2.79 -20.67 7.67
N MET A 180 3.83 -20.47 6.86
CA MET A 180 5.10 -21.18 6.99
C MET A 180 5.99 -20.59 8.09
N ASP A 181 5.93 -19.26 8.27
CA ASP A 181 6.65 -18.54 9.32
C ASP A 181 5.67 -18.28 10.47
N THR A 182 5.90 -18.97 11.59
CA THR A 182 5.02 -18.91 12.77
C THR A 182 5.87 -18.76 14.03
N LEU A 183 5.34 -18.04 15.02
CA LEU A 183 5.94 -18.03 16.35
C LEU A 183 6.01 -19.47 16.89
N GLN A 184 7.11 -19.81 17.56
CA GLN A 184 7.31 -21.15 18.14
C GLN A 184 6.34 -21.47 19.29
N SER A 185 5.56 -20.49 19.78
CA SER A 185 4.55 -20.68 20.81
C SER A 185 3.14 -20.85 20.20
N ASN A 186 2.66 -22.10 20.16
CA ASN A 186 1.28 -22.58 20.03
C ASN A 186 0.36 -22.03 18.90
N ASN A 187 -0.06 -22.96 18.04
CA ASN A 187 -1.35 -23.03 17.31
C ASN A 187 -2.04 -21.70 16.99
N SER A 188 -1.50 -20.92 16.05
CA SER A 188 -2.19 -19.76 15.50
C SER A 188 -2.34 -19.88 13.98
N ARG A 189 -3.59 -19.84 13.50
CA ARG A 189 -3.90 -19.63 12.09
C ARG A 189 -3.50 -18.19 11.77
N LEU A 190 -2.41 -18.04 11.03
CA LEU A 190 -1.91 -16.78 10.50
C LEU A 190 -2.39 -16.65 9.06
N PHE A 191 -2.89 -15.48 8.70
CA PHE A 191 -3.22 -15.18 7.31
C PHE A 191 -1.95 -14.67 6.62
N TYR A 192 -1.55 -15.35 5.55
CA TYR A 192 -0.40 -14.97 4.75
C TYR A 192 -0.82 -13.88 3.76
N PHE A 193 -0.19 -12.70 3.85
CA PHE A 193 -0.23 -11.73 2.77
C PHE A 193 1.02 -11.90 1.89
N CYS A 194 0.80 -11.88 0.58
CA CYS A 194 1.86 -12.00 -0.39
C CYS A 194 2.87 -10.86 -0.24
N ASN A 195 4.16 -11.18 -0.11
CA ASN A 195 5.31 -10.26 -0.06
C ASN A 195 5.61 -9.50 1.25
N SER A 196 5.75 -10.23 2.36
CA SER A 196 6.64 -9.90 3.51
C SER A 196 6.01 -9.41 4.82
N ILE A 197 4.68 -9.40 4.98
CA ILE A 197 4.04 -9.17 6.29
C ILE A 197 3.01 -10.27 6.55
N ALA A 198 3.25 -11.10 7.57
CA ALA A 198 2.27 -12.04 8.10
C ALA A 198 1.52 -11.36 9.24
N ILE A 199 0.19 -11.31 9.17
CA ILE A 199 -0.60 -10.69 10.23
C ILE A 199 -1.31 -11.76 11.05
N LYS A 200 -1.10 -11.69 12.36
CA LYS A 200 -1.85 -12.45 13.36
C LYS A 200 -3.21 -11.77 13.59
N VAL A 201 -4.27 -12.31 13.00
CA VAL A 201 -5.64 -12.00 13.42
C VAL A 201 -5.98 -12.93 14.58
N GLY A 202 -5.67 -12.50 15.79
CA GLY A 202 -6.17 -13.14 17.01
C GLY A 202 -7.55 -12.59 17.32
N LEU A 203 -8.56 -13.46 17.34
CA LEU A 203 -9.93 -13.22 17.86
C LEU A 203 -10.94 -12.52 16.92
N SER A 204 -11.10 -13.04 15.70
CA SER A 204 -12.41 -13.51 15.24
C SER A 204 -12.26 -14.12 13.85
N PRO A 205 -12.94 -15.23 13.52
CA PRO A 205 -13.19 -15.52 12.13
C PRO A 205 -13.89 -14.28 11.60
N ILE A 206 -13.43 -13.70 10.49
CA ILE A 206 -14.26 -12.75 9.78
C ILE A 206 -15.58 -13.50 9.53
N LEU A 207 -16.61 -13.18 10.32
CA LEU A 207 -17.90 -13.84 10.29
C LEU A 207 -18.58 -13.36 9.02
N TYR A 208 -18.13 -13.94 7.91
CA TYR A 208 -18.90 -13.98 6.69
C TYR A 208 -19.92 -15.09 6.94
N GLU A 209 -21.09 -14.72 7.44
CA GLU A 209 -22.25 -15.61 7.40
C GLU A 209 -22.38 -16.14 5.98
N LYS A 210 -22.46 -17.46 5.89
CA LYS A 210 -23.01 -18.13 4.71
C LYS A 210 -24.47 -17.69 4.63
N ASP A 211 -24.84 -17.00 3.56
CA ASP A 211 -26.21 -17.15 3.05
C ASP A 211 -26.46 -18.65 2.74
#